data_AF-A0A9D1JN94-F1
#
_entry.id   AF-A0A9D1JN94-F1
#
_cell.length_a   1.000
_cell.length_b   1.000
_cell.length_c   1.000
_cell.angle_alpha   90.00
_cell.angle_beta   90.00
_cell.angle_gamma   90.00
#
_symmetry.space_group_name_H-M   'P 1'
#
loop_
_entity.id
_entity.type
_entity.pdbx_description
1 polymer ?
#
loop_
_entity_poly.entity_id
_entity_poly.type
_entity_poly.pdbx_seq_one_letter_code
_entity_poly.pdbx_strand_id
1 'polypeptide(L)' 'MKYKDKWISNATDEELSAEREKVRQDFCNPNFDDNYREECHTTLGRFDREMSKRAWGNEEPQAPSIHREHGWHLPNDDD' A
#
# COMPACT_ATOMS: atom_id res chain seq x y z
N MET A 1 9.10 -5.09 14.60
CA MET A 1 8.97 -4.40 13.29
C MET A 1 10.23 -3.67 12.82
N LYS A 2 10.74 -4.09 11.66
CA LYS A 2 11.92 -3.56 10.96
C LYS A 2 11.72 -2.15 10.39
N TYR A 3 10.49 -1.81 9.99
CA TYR A 3 10.15 -0.52 9.39
C TYR A 3 9.48 0.39 10.42
N LYS A 4 10.18 1.44 10.83
CA LYS A 4 9.64 2.49 11.68
C LYS A 4 8.97 3.55 10.81
N ASP A 5 7.90 4.19 11.29
CA ASP A 5 7.22 5.29 10.58
C ASP A 5 8.20 6.38 10.12
N LYS A 6 9.20 6.70 10.94
CA LYS A 6 10.26 7.66 10.57
C LYS A 6 11.01 7.25 9.30
N TRP A 7 11.29 5.96 9.10
CA TRP A 7 11.97 5.50 7.90
C TRP A 7 11.02 5.60 6.69
N ILE A 8 9.77 5.14 6.84
CA ILE A 8 8.75 5.18 5.78
C ILE A 8 8.54 6.62 5.26
N SER A 9 8.43 7.60 6.15
CA SER A 9 8.25 9.00 5.72
C SER A 9 9.50 9.65 5.12
N ASN A 10 10.71 9.11 5.36
CA ASN A 10 11.95 9.65 4.78
C ASN A 10 12.42 8.90 3.53
N ALA A 11 11.94 7.67 3.29
CA ALA A 11 12.31 6.86 2.14
C ALA A 11 11.77 7.49 0.84
N THR A 12 12.50 7.30 -0.26
CA THR A 12 12.04 7.69 -1.61
C THR A 12 10.91 6.78 -2.09
N ASP A 13 10.13 7.22 -3.10
CA ASP A 13 9.05 6.40 -3.65
C ASP A 13 9.55 5.08 -4.25
N GLU A 14 10.75 5.08 -4.83
CA GLU A 14 11.41 3.87 -5.35
C GLU A 14 11.77 2.89 -4.22
N GLU A 15 12.33 3.39 -3.11
CA GLU A 15 12.64 2.57 -1.93
C GLU A 15 11.37 2.03 -1.26
N LEU A 16 10.32 2.85 -1.14
CA LEU A 16 9.03 2.42 -0.60
C LEU A 16 8.42 1.31 -1.45
N SER A 17 8.42 1.46 -2.78
CA SER A 17 7.91 0.45 -3.70
C SER A 17 8.70 -0.86 -3.61
N ALA A 18 10.03 -0.79 -3.62
CA ALA A 18 10.90 -1.95 -3.54
C ALA A 18 10.77 -2.70 -2.20
N GLU A 19 10.73 -2.00 -1.08
CA GLU A 19 10.57 -2.64 0.23
C GLU A 19 9.15 -3.14 0.48
N ARG A 20 8.11 -2.42 0.00
CA ARG A 20 6.72 -2.89 0.02
C ARG A 20 6.58 -4.23 -0.69
N GLU A 21 7.21 -4.38 -1.86
CA GLU A 21 7.14 -5.64 -2.63
C GLU A 21 7.79 -6.81 -1.89
N LYS A 22 8.90 -6.60 -1.19
CA LYS A 22 9.51 -7.63 -0.32
C LYS A 22 8.55 -8.07 0.79
N VAL A 23 7.94 -7.10 1.49
CA VAL A 23 6.96 -7.40 2.54
C VAL A 23 5.71 -8.10 1.98
N ARG A 24 5.29 -7.77 0.75
CA ARG A 24 4.19 -8.44 0.06
C ARG A 24 4.54 -9.91 -0.22
N GLN A 25 5.75 -10.18 -0.70
CA GLN A 25 6.24 -11.55 -0.93
C GLN A 25 6.28 -12.34 0.37
N ASP A 26 6.77 -11.73 1.45
CA ASP A 26 6.79 -12.33 2.78
C ASP A 26 5.36 -12.62 3.29
N PHE A 27 4.40 -11.72 3.10
CA PHE A 27 3.00 -11.95 3.44
C PHE A 27 2.37 -13.13 2.68
N CYS A 28 2.71 -13.26 1.39
CA CYS A 28 2.24 -14.33 0.52
C CYS A 28 2.97 -15.67 0.71
N ASN A 29 4.06 -15.69 1.47
CA ASN A 29 4.86 -16.90 1.65
C ASN A 29 4.20 -17.81 2.71
N PRO A 30 3.77 -19.03 2.34
CA PRO A 30 3.11 -19.95 3.26
C PRO A 30 4.05 -20.54 4.32
N ASN A 31 5.36 -20.35 4.19
CA ASN A 31 6.35 -20.86 5.15
C ASN A 31 6.48 -20.01 6.41
N PHE A 32 5.87 -18.83 6.46
CA PHE A 32 5.88 -17.98 7.66
C PHE A 32 4.61 -18.17 8.49
N ASP A 33 4.77 -18.07 9.80
CA ASP A 33 3.67 -18.16 10.76
C ASP A 33 2.68 -17.00 10.64
N ASP A 34 1.44 -17.24 11.06
CA ASP A 34 0.36 -16.24 10.97
C ASP A 34 0.69 -14.93 11.68
N ASN A 35 1.35 -14.96 12.83
CA ASN A 35 1.75 -13.75 13.56
C ASN A 35 2.68 -12.86 12.72
N TYR A 36 3.66 -13.46 12.04
CA TYR A 36 4.54 -12.72 11.15
C TYR A 36 3.81 -12.17 9.93
N ARG A 37 2.87 -12.95 9.36
CA ARG A 37 2.05 -12.50 8.23
C ARG A 37 1.11 -11.36 8.64
N GLU A 38 0.57 -11.36 9.86
CA GLU A 38 -0.20 -10.22 10.41
C GLU A 38 0.67 -8.96 10.58
N GLU A 39 1.93 -9.12 11.01
CA GLU A 39 2.90 -8.01 11.05
C GLU A 39 3.19 -7.47 9.63
N CYS A 40 3.35 -8.34 8.63
CA CYS A 40 3.51 -7.94 7.23
C CYS A 40 2.29 -7.19 6.72
N HIS A 41 1.07 -7.68 7.00
CA HIS A 41 -0.17 -7.01 6.61
C HIS A 41 -0.27 -5.59 7.21
N THR A 42 0.04 -5.46 8.50
CA THR A 42 0.09 -4.15 9.18
C THR A 42 1.13 -3.23 8.56
N THR A 43 2.29 -3.79 8.18
CA THR A 43 3.38 -3.03 7.55
C THR A 43 3.01 -2.54 6.16
N LEU A 44 2.37 -3.39 5.34
CA LEU A 44 1.85 -3.03 4.02
C LEU A 44 0.88 -1.85 4.11
N GLY A 45 -0.04 -1.87 5.06
CA GLY A 45 -0.96 -0.74 5.26
C GLY A 45 -0.26 0.59 5.57
N ARG A 46 0.89 0.57 6.25
CA ARG A 46 1.69 1.79 6.49
C ARG A 46 2.35 2.30 5.22
N PHE A 47 2.88 1.39 4.39
CA PHE A 47 3.41 1.72 3.07
C PHE A 47 2.32 2.35 2.19
N ASP A 48 1.19 1.68 2.04
CA ASP A 48 0.08 2.14 1.20
C ASP A 48 -0.44 3.51 1.67
N ARG A 49 -0.50 3.75 2.99
CA ARG A 49 -0.88 5.06 3.54
C ARG A 49 0.09 6.16 3.15
N GLU A 50 1.40 5.94 3.29
CA GLU A 50 2.41 6.93 2.94
C GLU A 50 2.43 7.18 1.42
N MET A 51 2.42 6.13 0.61
CA MET A 51 2.40 6.25 -0.84
C MET A 51 1.13 6.95 -1.32
N SER A 52 -0.04 6.63 -0.76
CA SER A 52 -1.29 7.33 -1.06
C SER A 52 -1.22 8.81 -0.65
N LYS A 53 -0.66 9.13 0.52
CA LYS A 53 -0.48 10.52 0.97
C LYS A 53 0.37 11.33 -0.01
N ARG A 54 1.43 10.72 -0.56
CA ARG A 54 2.31 11.35 -1.56
C ARG A 54 1.64 11.51 -2.92
N ALA A 55 0.93 10.47 -3.38
CA ALA A 55 0.21 10.50 -4.65
C ALA A 55 -0.92 11.55 -4.67
N TRP A 56 -1.54 11.81 -3.51
CA TRP A 56 -2.58 12.83 -3.32
C TRP A 56 -2.03 14.20 -2.85
N GLY A 57 -0.70 14.39 -2.87
CA GLY A 57 -0.10 15.73 -2.81
C GLY A 57 -0.23 16.51 -1.48
N ASN A 58 -0.36 15.86 -0.32
CA ASN A 58 -0.67 16.54 0.96
C ASN A 58 -1.97 17.40 0.94
N GLU A 59 -2.79 17.33 -0.11
CA GLU A 59 -4.07 18.03 -0.14
C GLU A 59 -5.03 17.34 0.83
N GLU A 60 -5.74 18.14 1.65
CA GLU A 60 -6.86 17.63 2.43
C GLU A 60 -7.82 16.91 1.46
N PRO A 61 -8.30 15.69 1.79
CA PRO A 61 -9.22 14.98 0.92
C PRO A 61 -10.48 15.82 0.72
N GLN A 62 -10.53 16.55 -0.39
CA GLN A 62 -11.73 17.20 -0.88
C GLN A 62 -12.60 16.08 -1.42
N ALA A 63 -13.52 15.58 -0.60
CA ALA A 63 -14.46 14.55 -1.03
C ALA A 63 -15.12 15.00 -2.35
N PRO A 64 -14.84 14.35 -3.50
CA PRO A 64 -15.68 14.55 -4.66
C PRO A 64 -17.02 13.90 -4.32
N SER A 65 -18.13 14.61 -4.52
CA SER A 65 -19.50 14.13 -4.27
C SER A 65 -19.92 12.92 -5.15
N ILE A 66 -18.99 12.19 -5.76
CA ILE A 66 -19.31 11.19 -6.77
C ILE A 66 -18.34 10.01 -6.61
N HIS A 67 -18.85 8.92 -6.03
CA HIS A 67 -18.23 7.61 -6.03
C HIS A 67 -18.27 7.08 -7.46
N ARG A 68 -17.18 7.27 -8.20
CA ARG A 68 -16.99 6.64 -9.51
C ARG A 68 -16.60 5.19 -9.28
N GLU A 69 -17.65 4.39 -9.23
CA GLU A 69 -17.78 2.94 -9.23
C GLU A 69 -16.90 2.19 -10.25
N HIS A 70 -15.57 2.30 -10.21
CA HIS A 70 -14.73 1.41 -11.01
C HIS A 70 -13.47 0.97 -10.24
N GLY A 71 -13.52 -0.30 -9.83
CA GLY A 71 -12.35 -1.07 -9.45
C GLY A 71 -11.40 -1.21 -10.63
N TRP A 72 -10.11 -1.27 -10.31
CA TRP A 72 -9.04 -1.62 -11.24
C TRP A 72 -9.32 -3.00 -11.88
N HIS A 73 -9.28 -3.05 -13.22
CA HIS A 73 -9.30 -4.24 -14.08
C HIS A 73 -10.62 -5.00 -14.28
N LEU A 74 -11.62 -4.34 -14.87
CA LEU A 74 -12.57 -5.04 -15.75
C LEU A 74 -12.42 -4.46 -17.17
N PRO A 75 -12.08 -5.27 -18.19
CA PRO A 75 -12.25 -4.83 -19.57
C PRO A 75 -13.74 -4.57 -19.81
N ASN A 76 -14.05 -3.47 -20.50
CA ASN A 76 -15.39 -3.25 -21.05
C ASN A 76 -15.59 -4.33 -22.12
N ASP A 77 -16.40 -5.34 -21.83
CA ASP A 77 -17.09 -6.08 -22.89
C ASP A 77 -18.22 -5.17 -23.39
N ASP A 78 -18.02 -4.65 -24.59
CA ASP A 78 -19.00 -3.90 -25.39
C ASP A 78 -19.58 -4.93 -26.38
N ASP A 79 -20.84 -5.33 -26.19
CA ASP A 79 -21.66 -6.08 -27.16
C ASP A 79 -23.03 -5.39 -27.28
#